data_AF-A0A7C7CLB6-F1
#
_entry.id   AF-A0A7C7CLB6-F1
#
_cell.length_a   1.000
_cell.length_b   1.000
_cell.length_c   1.000
_cell.angle_alpha   90.00
_cell.angle_beta   90.00
_cell.angle_gamma   90.00
#
_symmetry.space_group_name_H-M   'P 1'
#
loop_
_entity.id
_entity.type
_entity.pdbx_description
1 polymer ?
#
loop_
_entity_poly.entity_id
_entity_poly.type
_entity_poly.pdbx_seq_one_letter_code
_entity_poly.pdbx_strand_id
1 'polypeptide(L)'
;MKKWIIMLPFLLLSQNMTVYKDNIALVKTPIYWSVQAGLSEITYDQLPGGLLPESPFLSLHDATIHYQRYNNNVFNGDKYFSDKLGQFVYVKIHNEKIHEGTLIEMKGNNITLRTRKDIMTIARSKVDYMYTRDQVTVPQLRPELAWDIDSPMTGTISGELVYLSGGFDWNAVYRFVMNGNR
;
A
#
# COMPACT_ATOMS: atom_id res chain seq x y z
N MET A 1 -26.77 6.44 -40.40
CA MET A 1 -25.52 5.74 -40.04
C MET A 1 -25.73 5.08 -38.68
N LYS A 2 -25.86 3.75 -38.64
CA LYS A 2 -26.13 2.99 -37.40
C LYS A 2 -24.85 2.94 -36.56
N LYS A 3 -24.86 3.53 -35.36
CA LYS A 3 -23.79 3.34 -34.37
C LYS A 3 -23.95 1.95 -33.77
N TRP A 4 -23.01 1.05 -34.04
CA TRP A 4 -22.88 -0.20 -33.29
C TRP A 4 -22.19 0.11 -31.97
N ILE A 5 -22.91 -0.07 -30.88
CA ILE A 5 -22.33 -0.18 -29.54
C ILE A 5 -21.79 -1.61 -29.46
N ILE A 6 -20.47 -1.76 -29.54
CA ILE A 6 -19.80 -3.03 -29.21
C ILE A 6 -19.84 -3.11 -27.68
N MET A 7 -20.75 -3.94 -27.15
CA MET A 7 -20.68 -4.41 -25.77
C MET A 7 -19.44 -5.31 -25.69
N LEU A 8 -18.36 -4.80 -25.09
CA LEU A 8 -17.24 -5.63 -24.67
C LEU A 8 -17.79 -6.65 -23.66
N PRO A 9 -17.59 -7.97 -23.86
CA PRO A 9 -18.01 -8.94 -22.86
C PRO A 9 -17.29 -8.62 -21.56
N PHE A 10 -18.07 -8.37 -20.50
CA PHE A 10 -17.56 -8.25 -19.15
C PHE A 10 -16.95 -9.62 -18.81
N LEU A 11 -15.64 -9.77 -18.96
CA LEU A 11 -14.92 -10.93 -18.47
C LEU A 11 -15.25 -11.03 -16.98
N LEU A 12 -15.96 -12.10 -16.60
CA LEU A 12 -16.18 -12.45 -15.21
C LEU A 12 -14.80 -12.78 -14.63
N LEU A 13 -14.12 -11.77 -14.10
CA LEU A 13 -12.93 -11.93 -13.27
C LEU A 13 -13.39 -12.63 -11.98
N SER A 14 -13.37 -13.96 -11.97
CA SER A 14 -13.67 -14.72 -10.76
C SER A 14 -12.44 -14.69 -9.86
N GLN A 15 -12.47 -13.82 -8.86
CA GLN A 15 -11.58 -13.92 -7.71
C GLN A 15 -12.04 -15.11 -6.86
N ASN A 16 -11.11 -15.99 -6.50
CA ASN A 16 -11.40 -17.16 -5.68
C ASN A 16 -10.78 -16.99 -4.29
N MET A 17 -11.48 -17.48 -3.27
CA MET A 17 -11.03 -17.38 -1.88
C MET A 17 -11.20 -18.72 -1.18
N THR A 18 -10.14 -19.19 -0.52
CA THR A 18 -10.15 -20.36 0.37
C THR A 18 -9.94 -19.87 1.80
N VAL A 19 -10.95 -20.01 2.65
CA VAL A 19 -10.90 -19.57 4.05
C VAL A 19 -10.33 -20.69 4.92
N TYR A 20 -9.35 -20.34 5.76
CA TYR A 20 -8.74 -21.23 6.76
C TYR A 20 -9.19 -20.86 8.17
N LYS A 21 -8.79 -21.69 9.15
CA LYS A 21 -8.84 -21.30 10.56
C LYS A 21 -8.06 -20.01 10.83
N ASP A 22 -8.30 -19.42 12.00
CA ASP A 22 -7.58 -18.23 12.49
C ASP A 22 -7.82 -16.96 11.64
N ASN A 23 -9.00 -16.86 11.01
CA ASN A 23 -9.47 -15.68 10.27
C ASN A 23 -8.61 -15.28 9.06
N ILE A 24 -7.87 -16.24 8.49
CA ILE A 24 -7.02 -16.08 7.31
C ILE A 24 -7.69 -16.73 6.09
N ALA A 25 -7.56 -16.12 4.92
CA ALA A 25 -7.93 -16.72 3.65
C ALA A 25 -6.81 -16.61 2.61
N LEU A 26 -6.67 -17.64 1.78
CA LEU A 26 -5.93 -17.57 0.52
C LEU A 26 -6.81 -16.95 -0.54
N VAL A 27 -6.34 -15.88 -1.15
CA VAL A 27 -7.02 -15.18 -2.22
C VAL A 27 -6.25 -15.39 -3.51
N LYS A 28 -6.99 -15.65 -4.59
CA LYS A 28 -6.46 -15.79 -5.94
C LYS A 28 -7.19 -14.81 -6.86
N THR A 29 -6.42 -13.88 -7.42
CA THR A 29 -6.95 -12.80 -8.26
C THR A 29 -6.35 -12.93 -9.66
N PRO A 30 -7.17 -13.16 -10.70
CA PRO A 30 -6.71 -13.05 -12.08
C PRO A 30 -6.35 -11.59 -12.38
N ILE A 31 -5.24 -11.39 -13.09
CA ILE A 31 -4.71 -10.07 -13.44
C ILE A 31 -4.36 -10.00 -14.92
N TYR A 32 -4.40 -8.78 -15.45
CA TYR A 32 -4.07 -8.47 -16.83
C TYR A 32 -3.35 -7.13 -16.89
N TRP A 33 -2.22 -7.08 -17.60
CA TRP A 33 -1.47 -5.84 -17.79
C TRP A 33 -1.14 -5.65 -19.26
N SER A 34 -1.24 -4.40 -19.73
CA SER A 34 -0.71 -4.01 -21.03
C SER A 34 0.76 -3.62 -20.86
N VAL A 35 1.65 -4.32 -21.56
CA VAL A 35 3.10 -4.19 -21.41
C VAL A 35 3.76 -3.95 -22.77
N GLN A 36 4.95 -3.37 -22.75
CA GLN A 36 5.83 -3.29 -23.92
C GLN A 36 6.78 -4.49 -23.95
N ALA A 37 7.31 -4.82 -25.13
CA ALA A 37 8.41 -5.78 -25.24
C ALA A 37 9.66 -5.28 -24.49
N GLY A 38 10.38 -6.22 -23.86
CA GLY A 38 11.54 -5.96 -23.03
C GLY A 38 11.20 -5.72 -21.55
N LEU A 39 12.16 -5.12 -20.85
CA LEU A 39 12.07 -4.82 -19.42
C LEU A 39 11.06 -3.71 -19.13
N SER A 40 10.17 -3.94 -18.16
CA SER A 40 9.22 -2.95 -17.67
C SER A 40 8.84 -3.21 -16.20
N GLU A 41 8.26 -2.20 -15.55
CA GLU A 41 7.67 -2.33 -14.22
C GLU A 41 6.13 -2.39 -14.34
N ILE A 42 5.51 -3.30 -13.58
CA ILE A 42 4.05 -3.35 -13.39
C ILE A 42 3.72 -3.25 -11.90
N THR A 43 2.58 -2.67 -11.57
CA THR A 43 2.17 -2.46 -10.18
C THR A 43 0.72 -2.87 -9.87
N TYR A 44 0.43 -3.08 -8.59
CA TYR A 44 -0.89 -3.43 -8.05
C TYR A 44 -1.12 -2.83 -6.66
N ASP A 45 -2.06 -1.89 -6.55
CA ASP A 45 -2.36 -1.13 -5.33
C ASP A 45 -3.71 -1.48 -4.67
N GLN A 46 -4.48 -2.40 -5.26
CA GLN A 46 -5.78 -2.86 -4.76
C GLN A 46 -5.63 -3.95 -3.69
N LEU A 47 -4.72 -3.73 -2.73
CA LEU A 47 -4.41 -4.67 -1.67
C LEU A 47 -5.42 -4.58 -0.52
N PRO A 48 -5.84 -5.70 0.09
CA PRO A 48 -6.73 -5.67 1.25
C PRO A 48 -5.98 -5.17 2.49
N GLY A 49 -6.70 -4.53 3.41
CA GLY A 49 -6.10 -4.04 4.67
C GLY A 49 -5.53 -5.15 5.57
N GLY A 50 -6.00 -6.40 5.40
CA GLY A 50 -5.50 -7.57 6.11
C GLY A 50 -4.39 -8.34 5.38
N LEU A 51 -3.76 -7.79 4.34
CA LEU A 51 -2.70 -8.49 3.60
C LEU A 51 -1.58 -8.97 4.54
N LEU A 52 -1.18 -10.23 4.42
CA LEU A 52 0.06 -10.71 5.04
C LEU A 52 1.23 -10.35 4.12
N PRO A 53 2.15 -9.44 4.50
CA PRO A 53 3.14 -8.85 3.58
C PRO A 53 4.05 -9.82 2.84
N GLU A 54 4.38 -10.96 3.46
CA GLU A 54 5.31 -11.96 2.91
C GLU A 54 4.61 -13.03 2.05
N SER A 55 3.29 -12.96 1.93
CA SER A 55 2.49 -13.96 1.21
C SER A 55 2.24 -13.73 -0.29
N PRO A 56 2.33 -12.50 -0.85
CA PRO A 56 2.05 -12.27 -2.26
C PRO A 56 2.98 -13.06 -3.17
N PHE A 57 2.39 -13.71 -4.16
CA PHE A 57 3.09 -14.42 -5.20
C PHE A 57 2.39 -14.17 -6.54
N LEU A 58 3.14 -13.70 -7.51
CA LEU A 58 2.67 -13.45 -8.86
C LEU A 58 3.16 -14.56 -9.80
N SER A 59 2.24 -15.11 -10.59
CA SER A 59 2.56 -15.93 -11.76
C SER A 59 2.10 -15.24 -13.04
N LEU A 60 2.91 -15.32 -14.10
CA LEU A 60 2.64 -14.74 -15.43
C LEU A 60 2.76 -15.85 -16.49
N HIS A 61 1.93 -15.80 -17.53
CA HIS A 61 1.96 -16.79 -18.62
C HIS A 61 2.96 -16.44 -19.73
N ASP A 62 3.09 -15.16 -20.07
CA ASP A 62 3.87 -14.69 -21.24
C ASP A 62 4.91 -13.63 -20.89
N ALA A 63 5.43 -13.64 -19.66
CA ALA A 63 6.50 -12.74 -19.22
C ALA A 63 7.29 -13.38 -18.07
N THR A 64 8.56 -12.98 -17.94
CA THR A 64 9.43 -13.42 -16.84
C THR A 64 9.42 -12.37 -15.74
N ILE A 65 9.34 -12.79 -14.48
CA ILE A 65 9.47 -11.90 -13.31
C ILE A 65 10.92 -11.97 -12.83
N HIS A 66 11.58 -10.82 -12.78
CA HIS A 66 12.93 -10.70 -12.24
C HIS A 66 12.94 -10.35 -10.77
N TYR A 67 12.01 -9.49 -10.35
CA TYR A 67 11.98 -8.97 -9.00
C TYR A 67 10.56 -8.62 -8.56
N GLN A 68 10.28 -8.81 -7.27
CA GLN A 68 9.02 -8.43 -6.62
C GLN A 68 9.33 -7.55 -5.42
N ARG A 69 8.56 -6.46 -5.27
CA ARG A 69 8.61 -5.53 -4.15
C ARG A 69 7.24 -5.39 -3.53
N TYR A 70 7.17 -5.41 -2.20
CA TYR A 70 6.03 -4.86 -1.46
C TYR A 70 6.42 -3.49 -0.92
N ASN A 71 5.88 -2.45 -1.52
CA ASN A 71 6.12 -1.09 -1.09
C ASN A 71 5.03 -0.66 -0.09
N ASN A 72 5.37 -0.71 1.20
CA ASN A 72 4.51 -0.27 2.29
C ASN A 72 4.94 1.08 2.89
N ASN A 73 5.74 1.88 2.18
CA ASN A 73 6.17 3.20 2.65
C ASN A 73 5.07 4.24 2.43
N VAL A 74 3.88 3.95 2.96
CA VAL A 74 2.72 4.84 2.93
C VAL A 74 3.05 6.11 3.71
N PHE A 75 2.60 7.24 3.19
CA PHE A 75 2.81 8.53 3.82
C PHE A 75 2.28 8.54 5.26
N ASN A 76 3.16 8.97 6.16
CA ASN A 76 2.87 9.18 7.56
C ASN A 76 3.49 10.52 7.96
N GLY A 77 2.69 11.43 8.52
CA GLY A 77 3.15 12.76 8.89
C GLY A 77 4.32 12.75 9.88
N ASP A 78 4.31 11.82 10.84
CA ASP A 78 5.38 11.67 11.83
C ASP A 78 6.66 11.14 11.19
N LYS A 79 6.56 10.20 10.24
CA LYS A 79 7.73 9.80 9.46
C LYS A 79 8.25 10.96 8.61
N TYR A 80 7.35 11.65 7.92
CA TYR A 80 7.69 12.77 7.04
C TYR A 80 8.50 13.84 7.79
N PHE A 81 8.01 14.33 8.93
CA PHE A 81 8.75 15.33 9.71
C PHE A 81 9.97 14.74 10.42
N SER A 82 10.01 13.44 10.72
CA SER A 82 11.22 12.79 11.26
C SER A 82 12.34 12.80 10.21
N ASP A 83 12.00 12.57 8.95
CA ASP A 83 12.94 12.67 7.82
C ASP A 83 13.39 14.13 7.57
N LYS A 84 12.78 15.12 8.24
CA LYS A 84 13.16 16.55 8.26
C LYS A 84 14.07 16.94 9.43
N LEU A 85 14.57 16.01 10.22
CA LEU A 85 15.60 16.31 11.22
C LEU A 85 16.82 16.96 10.54
N GLY A 86 17.32 18.05 11.12
CA GLY A 86 18.37 18.90 10.56
C GLY A 86 17.88 19.90 9.50
N GLN A 87 16.62 19.86 9.09
CA GLN A 87 16.05 20.75 8.06
C GLN A 87 15.20 21.86 8.69
N PHE A 88 14.96 22.92 7.92
CA PHE A 88 14.15 24.06 8.36
C PHE A 88 12.65 23.75 8.26
N VAL A 89 11.91 23.98 9.34
CA VAL A 89 10.48 23.71 9.43
C VAL A 89 9.74 24.88 10.09
N TYR A 90 8.41 24.87 9.96
CA TYR A 90 7.51 25.83 10.59
C TYR A 90 6.54 25.09 11.50
N VAL A 91 6.38 25.58 12.73
CA VAL A 91 5.52 24.97 13.76
C VAL A 91 4.54 26.02 14.27
N LYS A 92 3.25 25.76 14.10
CA LYS A 92 2.18 26.56 14.70
C LYS A 92 1.85 25.98 16.07
N ILE A 93 2.11 26.76 17.11
CA ILE A 93 1.70 26.44 18.49
C ILE A 93 0.32 27.06 18.74
N HIS A 94 -0.50 26.34 19.51
CA HIS A 94 -1.85 26.75 19.89
C HIS A 94 -1.86 28.14 20.53
N ASN A 95 -2.70 29.05 20.00
CA ASN A 95 -2.81 30.45 20.44
C ASN A 95 -1.51 31.27 20.39
N GLU A 96 -0.49 30.80 19.68
CA GLU A 96 0.78 31.49 19.51
C GLU A 96 1.07 31.79 18.04
N LYS A 97 2.11 32.57 17.77
CA LYS A 97 2.61 32.77 16.40
C LYS A 97 3.30 31.50 15.87
N ILE A 98 3.53 31.47 14.56
CA ILE A 98 4.35 30.43 13.93
C ILE A 98 5.79 30.62 14.41
N HIS A 99 6.39 29.53 14.86
CA HIS A 99 7.80 29.42 15.18
C HIS A 99 8.52 28.73 14.03
N GLU A 100 9.72 29.18 13.72
CA GLU A 100 10.51 28.69 12.60
C GLU A 100 11.95 28.42 13.02
N GLY A 101 12.55 27.38 12.47
CA GLY A 101 13.90 26.97 12.83
C GLY A 101 14.26 25.60 12.27
N THR A 102 15.46 25.14 12.62
CA THR A 102 15.90 23.80 12.29
C THR A 102 15.26 22.79 13.24
N LEU A 103 14.57 21.79 12.71
CA LEU A 103 14.06 20.67 13.49
C LEU A 103 15.23 19.83 13.99
N ILE A 104 15.41 19.69 15.30
CA ILE A 104 16.50 18.90 15.87
C ILE A 104 16.01 17.70 16.67
N GLU A 105 14.73 17.66 17.04
CA GLU A 105 14.09 16.52 17.68
C GLU A 105 12.63 16.42 17.27
N MET A 106 12.19 15.21 16.97
CA MET A 106 10.78 14.86 16.94
C MET A 106 10.61 13.44 17.47
N LYS A 107 10.50 13.32 18.80
CA LYS A 107 10.47 12.02 19.48
C LYS A 107 9.45 12.04 20.62
N GLY A 108 8.57 11.04 20.63
CA GLY A 108 7.52 10.93 21.64
C GLY A 108 6.61 12.16 21.63
N ASN A 109 6.57 12.89 22.74
CA ASN A 109 5.72 14.07 22.90
C ASN A 109 6.49 15.40 22.75
N ASN A 110 7.74 15.37 22.29
CA ASN A 110 8.57 16.57 22.18
C ASN A 110 8.94 16.87 20.73
N ILE A 111 8.82 18.14 20.36
CA ILE A 111 9.33 18.72 19.12
C ILE A 111 10.32 19.81 19.51
N THR A 112 11.58 19.67 19.14
CA THR A 112 12.61 20.66 19.47
C THR A 112 13.09 21.38 18.22
N LEU A 113 13.03 22.71 18.28
CA LEU A 113 13.52 23.61 17.24
C LEU A 113 14.78 24.33 17.73
N ARG A 114 15.78 24.40 16.86
CA ARG A 114 16.85 25.39 16.97
C ARG A 114 16.45 26.62 16.16
N THR A 115 16.15 27.71 16.85
CA THR A 115 15.91 29.01 16.21
C THR A 115 17.24 29.74 16.01
N ARG A 116 17.18 30.98 15.53
CA ARG A 116 18.36 31.87 15.47
C ARG A 116 18.85 32.31 16.86
N LYS A 117 18.00 32.23 17.89
CA LYS A 117 18.27 32.80 19.22
C LYS A 117 18.45 31.74 20.31
N ASP A 118 17.76 30.62 20.18
CA ASP A 118 17.61 29.63 21.24
C ASP A 118 17.35 28.23 20.67
N ILE A 119 17.37 27.26 21.59
CA ILE A 119 16.84 25.91 21.37
C ILE A 119 15.60 25.81 22.26
N MET A 120 14.45 25.52 21.67
CA MET A 120 13.19 25.39 22.39
C MET A 120 12.54 24.06 22.12
N THR A 121 12.01 23.45 23.18
CA THR A 121 11.26 22.20 23.13
C THR A 121 9.78 22.51 23.34
N ILE A 122 8.96 22.00 22.45
CA ILE A 122 7.51 22.21 22.39
C ILE A 122 6.83 20.86 22.64
N ALA A 123 5.87 20.84 23.57
CA ALA A 123 5.02 19.67 23.74
C ALA A 123 4.17 19.45 22.49
N ARG A 124 4.19 18.24 21.93
CA ARG A 124 3.45 17.88 20.70
C ARG A 124 1.94 18.11 20.84
N SER A 125 1.40 17.96 22.05
CA SER A 125 0.00 18.28 22.37
C SER A 125 -0.38 19.76 22.27
N LYS A 126 0.60 20.66 22.10
CA LYS A 126 0.39 22.11 21.92
C LYS A 126 0.58 22.56 20.46
N VAL A 127 0.91 21.65 19.55
CA VAL A 127 1.13 21.97 18.14
C VAL A 127 -0.17 21.80 17.36
N ASP A 128 -0.64 22.88 16.73
CA ASP A 128 -1.82 22.84 15.85
C ASP A 128 -1.47 22.21 14.50
N TYR A 129 -0.36 22.63 13.89
CA TYR A 129 0.17 22.06 12.65
C TYR A 129 1.66 22.35 12.46
N MET A 130 2.28 21.55 11.59
CA MET A 130 3.64 21.78 11.10
C MET A 130 3.60 21.83 9.58
N TYR A 131 4.52 22.57 8.97
CA TYR A 131 4.71 22.53 7.53
C TYR A 131 6.16 22.82 7.18
N THR A 132 6.51 22.51 5.95
CA THR A 132 7.78 22.89 5.33
C THR A 132 7.49 23.59 4.00
N ARG A 133 8.50 24.22 3.40
CA ARG A 133 8.35 24.95 2.11
C ARG A 133 8.98 24.22 0.93
N ASP A 134 9.68 23.13 1.18
CA ASP A 134 10.11 22.22 0.13
C ASP A 134 8.87 21.72 -0.60
N GLN A 135 8.88 21.97 -1.90
CA GLN A 135 8.00 21.26 -2.79
C GLN A 135 8.59 19.87 -3.04
N VAL A 136 7.70 18.93 -3.32
CA VAL A 136 7.93 17.62 -3.94
C VAL A 136 7.94 16.41 -3.01
N THR A 137 6.84 15.67 -3.04
CA THR A 137 6.72 14.30 -3.60
C THR A 137 5.23 13.99 -3.65
N VAL A 138 4.74 13.30 -4.69
CA VAL A 138 3.39 12.72 -4.61
C VAL A 138 3.48 11.63 -3.54
N PRO A 139 2.81 11.78 -2.38
CA PRO A 139 2.93 10.79 -1.32
C PRO A 139 2.35 9.45 -1.79
N GLN A 140 3.00 8.36 -1.43
CA GLN A 140 2.38 7.05 -1.58
C GLN A 140 1.23 6.95 -0.58
N LEU A 141 0.00 6.85 -1.09
CA LEU A 141 -1.20 6.89 -0.25
C LEU A 141 -1.65 5.51 0.23
N ARG A 142 -1.17 4.45 -0.43
CA ARG A 142 -1.56 3.05 -0.16
C ARG A 142 -0.38 2.12 -0.42
N PRO A 143 -0.31 0.97 0.27
CA PRO A 143 0.67 -0.04 -0.05
C PRO A 143 0.48 -0.56 -1.47
N GLU A 144 1.55 -0.99 -2.11
CA GLU A 144 1.53 -1.44 -3.50
C GLU A 144 2.51 -2.60 -3.69
N LEU A 145 2.17 -3.54 -4.56
CA LEU A 145 3.11 -4.52 -5.09
C LEU A 145 3.66 -4.01 -6.42
N ALA A 146 4.96 -4.17 -6.64
CA ALA A 146 5.63 -3.84 -7.89
C ALA A 146 6.47 -5.01 -8.36
N TRP A 147 6.50 -5.24 -9.68
CA TRP A 147 7.29 -6.28 -10.30
C TRP A 147 8.10 -5.74 -11.47
N ASP A 148 9.39 -6.09 -11.50
CA ASP A 148 10.23 -5.93 -12.69
C ASP A 148 10.04 -7.17 -13.55
N ILE A 149 9.55 -6.98 -14.78
CA ILE A 149 9.23 -8.05 -15.71
C ILE A 149 9.98 -7.88 -17.03
N ASP A 150 10.21 -8.98 -17.74
CA ASP A 150 10.66 -8.99 -19.14
C ASP A 150 9.62 -9.69 -20.01
N SER A 151 9.08 -8.96 -21.00
CA SER A 151 8.08 -9.48 -21.93
C SER A 151 8.69 -9.68 -23.32
N PRO A 152 8.50 -10.85 -23.97
CA PRO A 152 9.00 -11.07 -25.32
C PRO A 152 8.28 -10.21 -26.39
N MET A 153 7.09 -9.68 -26.09
CA MET A 153 6.29 -8.88 -27.02
C MET A 153 5.46 -7.80 -26.34
N THR A 154 5.10 -6.76 -27.09
CA THR A 154 4.11 -5.75 -26.67
C THR A 154 2.71 -6.34 -26.77
N GLY A 155 1.91 -6.20 -25.72
CA GLY A 155 0.56 -6.73 -25.70
C GLY A 155 -0.03 -6.81 -24.29
N THR A 156 -1.12 -7.55 -24.15
CA THR A 156 -1.69 -7.87 -22.84
C THR A 156 -1.14 -9.20 -22.35
N ILE A 157 -0.51 -9.19 -21.18
CA ILE A 157 -0.12 -10.39 -20.46
C ILE A 157 -1.16 -10.71 -19.38
N SER A 158 -1.26 -11.97 -19.00
CA SER A 158 -2.17 -12.43 -17.96
C SER A 158 -1.45 -13.29 -16.92
N GLY A 159 -2.04 -13.35 -15.72
CA GLY A 159 -1.47 -14.05 -14.60
C GLY A 159 -2.44 -14.31 -13.46
N GLU A 160 -1.92 -14.89 -12.39
CA GLU A 160 -2.63 -15.06 -11.12
C GLU A 160 -1.79 -14.45 -9.99
N LEU A 161 -2.38 -13.51 -9.26
CA LEU A 161 -1.86 -12.96 -8.03
C LEU A 161 -2.48 -13.74 -6.87
N VAL A 162 -1.62 -14.39 -6.08
CA VAL A 162 -2.01 -15.18 -4.91
C VAL A 162 -1.48 -14.49 -3.65
N TYR A 163 -2.31 -14.35 -2.61
CA TYR A 163 -1.86 -13.83 -1.32
C TYR A 163 -2.72 -14.35 -0.17
N LEU A 164 -2.20 -14.26 1.04
CA LEU A 164 -2.96 -14.46 2.27
C LEU A 164 -3.49 -13.12 2.78
N SER A 165 -4.73 -13.13 3.26
CA SER A 165 -5.35 -11.98 3.91
C SER A 165 -6.05 -12.40 5.20
N GLY A 166 -5.94 -11.59 6.24
CA GLY A 166 -6.64 -11.75 7.50
C GLY A 166 -7.90 -10.87 7.61
N GLY A 167 -8.66 -11.07 8.68
CA GLY A 167 -9.87 -10.29 8.99
C GLY A 167 -11.16 -10.93 8.52
N PHE A 168 -11.11 -12.20 8.11
CA PHE A 168 -12.31 -12.96 7.74
C PHE A 168 -12.94 -13.59 8.98
N ASP A 169 -14.20 -13.27 9.25
CA ASP A 169 -14.99 -13.99 10.24
C ASP A 169 -15.83 -15.06 9.54
N TRP A 170 -15.76 -16.29 10.04
CA TRP A 170 -16.50 -17.41 9.48
C TRP A 170 -16.92 -18.39 10.57
N ASN A 171 -18.07 -19.02 10.38
CA ASN A 171 -18.60 -20.03 11.27
C ASN A 171 -19.03 -21.25 10.44
N ALA A 172 -18.40 -22.41 10.67
CA ALA A 172 -18.88 -23.66 10.11
C ALA A 172 -19.79 -24.39 11.09
N VAL A 173 -20.99 -24.68 10.61
CA VAL A 173 -21.90 -25.62 11.28
C VAL A 173 -21.60 -27.01 10.73
N TYR A 174 -20.87 -27.81 11.51
CA TYR A 174 -20.59 -29.20 11.14
C TYR A 174 -21.80 -30.09 11.39
N ARG A 175 -22.25 -30.83 10.36
CA ARG A 175 -23.24 -31.90 10.51
C ARG A 175 -22.58 -33.25 10.29
N PHE A 176 -22.58 -34.09 11.32
CA PHE A 176 -22.20 -35.49 11.18
C PHE A 176 -23.33 -36.27 10.53
N VAL A 177 -23.02 -37.03 9.46
CA VAL A 177 -23.92 -37.99 8.85
C VAL A 177 -23.32 -39.38 9.06
N MET A 178 -24.00 -40.22 9.83
CA MET A 178 -23.61 -41.59 10.08
C MET A 178 -24.43 -42.52 9.17
N ASN A 179 -23.78 -43.26 8.28
CA ASN A 179 -24.44 -44.32 7.52
C ASN A 179 -24.54 -45.56 8.41
N GLY A 180 -25.74 -45.82 8.93
CA GLY A 180 -26.02 -47.00 9.73
C GLY A 180 -26.21 -48.22 8.84
N ASN A 181 -25.14 -48.99 8.59
CA ASN A 181 -25.31 -50.39 8.23
C ASN A 181 -25.37 -51.20 9.53
N ARG A 182 -26.58 -51.64 9.88
CA ARG A 182 -26.80 -52.72 10.84
C ARG A 182 -26.95 -54.04 10.10
#